data_AF-W2HEN4-F1
#
_entry.id   AF-W2HEN4-F1
#
_cell.length_a   1.000
_cell.length_b   1.000
_cell.length_c   1.000
_cell.angle_alpha   90.00
_cell.angle_beta   90.00
_cell.angle_gamma   90.00
#
_symmetry.space_group_name_H-M   'P 1'
#
loop_
_entity.id
_entity.type
_entity.pdbx_description
1 polymer ?
#
loop_
_entity_poly.entity_id
_entity_poly.type
_entity_poly.pdbx_seq_one_letter_code
_entity_poly.pdbx_strand_id
1 'polypeptide(L)'
;GEFVAMDGAKCTDEGSDLPEDCKVYYGLDGEMDIGPMVGSNLQTSDPRAPYPGNYWFSFPNSCAQELREDKTDECRAQYPGGLCPMGTQPDGDSCTFSYKILGYLNIDDLVGITEMGYKNYEEFCEDGGVEFKATNTGSGFKVEESIDFWEKPGDEEANAKRTKKMVEMYNELASNGTSANMSPLPSIETLTEANPKCEENSPKCASAANGCARSLYSQICMVCSSSDNCEVSSSAFPDLTLPSNSSSSSSEDGSSDSSTDAGDSSTDSTTGSANALSDDSGSKTSSRSSSSAASTTKVSVFAAFAALIASSLL
;
A
#
# COMPACT_ATOMS: atom_id res chain seq x y z
N GLY A 1 -0.57 -0.81 -10.41
CA GLY A 1 0.28 -2.02 -10.55
C GLY A 1 0.61 -2.54 -9.17
N GLU A 2 1.73 -3.25 -9.03
CA GLU A 2 2.16 -3.79 -7.74
C GLU A 2 2.65 -2.69 -6.79
N PHE A 3 2.46 -2.91 -5.50
CA PHE A 3 3.01 -2.09 -4.43
C PHE A 3 4.53 -2.15 -4.44
N VAL A 4 5.15 -0.98 -4.53
CA VAL A 4 6.59 -0.74 -4.36
C VAL A 4 6.80 0.01 -3.05
N ALA A 5 7.53 -0.60 -2.11
CA ALA A 5 7.90 0.07 -0.87
C ALA A 5 8.77 1.30 -1.18
N MET A 6 8.60 2.37 -0.38
CA MET A 6 9.34 3.61 -0.57
C MET A 6 9.92 4.12 0.75
N ASP A 7 11.24 4.12 0.85
CA ASP A 7 12.00 4.59 2.01
C ASP A 7 12.78 5.86 1.65
N GLY A 8 12.73 6.87 2.53
CA GLY A 8 13.47 8.12 2.30
C GLY A 8 13.05 8.88 1.03
N ALA A 9 11.81 8.69 0.56
CA ALA A 9 11.27 9.19 -0.73
C ALA A 9 11.86 8.54 -2.00
N LYS A 10 12.56 7.41 -1.85
CA LYS A 10 13.07 6.56 -2.92
C LYS A 10 12.32 5.23 -2.89
N CYS A 11 12.21 4.52 -4.01
CA CYS A 11 11.87 3.10 -3.97
C CYS A 11 12.89 2.34 -3.10
N THR A 12 12.39 1.51 -2.19
CA THR A 12 13.22 0.66 -1.33
C THR A 12 14.05 -0.28 -2.21
N ASP A 13 15.36 -0.35 -1.96
CA ASP A 13 16.24 -1.24 -2.70
C ASP A 13 15.93 -2.71 -2.44
N GLU A 14 16.03 -3.53 -3.48
CA GLU A 14 16.13 -4.96 -3.39
C GLU A 14 17.61 -5.37 -3.44
N GLY A 15 18.20 -5.55 -2.26
CA GLY A 15 19.64 -5.79 -2.14
C GLY A 15 20.45 -4.51 -2.37
N SER A 16 21.07 -4.39 -3.54
CA SER A 16 21.90 -3.23 -3.91
C SER A 16 21.36 -2.47 -5.14
N ASP A 17 20.13 -2.76 -5.55
CA ASP A 17 19.52 -2.24 -6.77
C ASP A 17 18.03 -1.93 -6.53
N LEU A 18 17.41 -1.19 -7.44
CA LEU A 18 15.99 -0.92 -7.43
C LEU A 18 15.21 -2.17 -7.84
N PRO A 19 14.01 -2.41 -7.27
CA PRO A 19 13.13 -3.48 -7.74
C PRO A 19 12.64 -3.19 -9.16
N GLU A 20 12.39 -4.24 -9.94
CA GLU A 20 11.90 -4.15 -11.33
C GLU A 20 10.65 -3.27 -11.45
N ASP A 21 9.70 -3.42 -10.52
CA ASP A 21 8.47 -2.61 -10.44
C ASP A 21 8.72 -1.11 -10.22
N CYS A 22 9.88 -0.72 -9.69
CA CYS A 22 10.28 0.69 -9.63
C CYS A 22 10.91 1.15 -10.95
N LYS A 23 11.71 0.29 -11.59
CA LYS A 23 12.42 0.62 -12.84
C LYS A 23 11.44 0.91 -13.99
N VAL A 24 10.31 0.21 -14.02
CA VAL A 24 9.28 0.42 -15.04
C VAL A 24 8.62 1.80 -14.99
N TYR A 25 8.69 2.52 -13.85
CA TYR A 25 8.17 3.88 -13.76
C TYR A 25 8.81 4.85 -14.74
N TYR A 26 10.08 4.59 -15.10
CA TYR A 26 10.89 5.48 -15.94
C TYR A 26 11.70 4.75 -17.02
N GLY A 27 11.42 3.47 -17.26
CA GLY A 27 12.17 2.62 -18.19
C GLY A 27 13.65 2.51 -17.86
N LEU A 28 13.99 2.37 -16.57
CA LEU A 28 15.39 2.26 -16.14
C LEU A 28 15.97 0.90 -16.53
N ASP A 29 17.28 0.85 -16.78
CA ASP A 29 18.02 -0.39 -17.10
C ASP A 29 17.47 -1.23 -18.26
N GLY A 30 16.75 -0.61 -19.19
CA GLY A 30 16.14 -1.29 -20.34
C GLY A 30 14.76 -1.88 -20.07
N GLU A 31 14.22 -1.65 -18.86
CA GLU A 31 12.85 -2.01 -18.52
C GLU A 31 11.83 -1.19 -19.32
N MET A 32 10.60 -1.72 -19.36
CA MET A 32 9.49 -1.06 -20.04
C MET A 32 9.16 0.26 -19.36
N ASP A 33 9.15 1.37 -20.12
CA ASP A 33 8.66 2.65 -19.64
C ASP A 33 7.12 2.67 -19.68
N ILE A 34 6.48 2.34 -18.56
CA ILE A 34 5.01 2.39 -18.41
C ILE A 34 4.53 3.69 -17.74
N GLY A 35 5.47 4.54 -17.31
CA GLY A 35 5.19 5.74 -16.54
C GLY A 35 4.91 5.49 -15.04
N PRO A 36 5.01 6.54 -14.21
CA PRO A 36 4.79 6.45 -12.78
C PRO A 36 3.31 6.18 -12.47
N MET A 37 3.00 5.03 -11.88
CA MET A 37 1.62 4.61 -11.59
C MET A 37 1.43 4.26 -10.11
N VAL A 38 0.19 4.34 -9.63
CA VAL A 38 -0.13 3.94 -8.25
C VAL A 38 -0.08 2.41 -8.14
N GLY A 39 0.80 1.95 -7.27
CA GLY A 39 0.93 0.54 -6.87
C GLY A 39 0.03 0.22 -5.69
N SER A 40 -0.51 -1.01 -5.59
CA SER A 40 -1.22 -1.44 -4.38
C SER A 40 -1.26 -2.94 -4.16
N ASN A 41 -1.03 -3.39 -2.93
CA ASN A 41 -1.18 -4.79 -2.52
C ASN A 41 -2.02 -4.88 -1.24
N LEU A 42 -2.76 -5.99 -1.11
CA LEU A 42 -3.47 -6.31 0.12
C LEU A 42 -2.46 -6.69 1.23
N GLN A 43 -2.64 -6.11 2.41
CA GLN A 43 -1.79 -6.31 3.59
C GLN A 43 -2.62 -6.69 4.81
N THR A 44 -3.74 -7.38 4.58
CA THR A 44 -4.70 -7.73 5.63
C THR A 44 -4.09 -8.61 6.73
N SER A 45 -3.14 -9.46 6.36
CA SER A 45 -2.51 -10.47 7.22
C SER A 45 -1.07 -10.11 7.60
N ASP A 46 -0.63 -8.85 7.40
CA ASP A 46 0.71 -8.45 7.82
C ASP A 46 0.84 -8.69 9.33
N PRO A 47 1.78 -9.55 9.75
CA PRO A 47 1.81 -10.03 11.13
C PRO A 47 2.24 -8.94 12.12
N ARG A 48 2.81 -7.82 11.65
CA ARG A 48 3.15 -6.66 12.49
C ARG A 48 1.90 -5.94 12.97
N ALA A 49 0.88 -5.84 12.11
CA ALA A 49 -0.37 -5.18 12.42
C ALA A 49 -1.47 -5.64 11.45
N PRO A 50 -2.18 -6.75 11.74
CA PRO A 50 -3.19 -7.28 10.86
C PRO A 50 -4.45 -6.40 10.94
N TYR A 51 -4.60 -5.53 9.95
CA TYR A 51 -5.80 -4.70 9.76
C TYR A 51 -6.66 -5.31 8.66
N PRO A 52 -7.89 -5.80 8.97
CA PRO A 52 -8.77 -6.40 7.98
C PRO A 52 -9.02 -5.49 6.77
N GLY A 53 -8.76 -6.01 5.57
CA GLY A 53 -8.96 -5.26 4.32
C GLY A 53 -7.98 -4.10 4.10
N ASN A 54 -6.85 -4.08 4.80
CA ASN A 54 -5.81 -3.07 4.64
C ASN A 54 -5.10 -3.23 3.31
N TYR A 55 -4.88 -2.11 2.62
CA TYR A 55 -4.08 -2.03 1.40
C TYR A 55 -2.96 -1.03 1.59
N TRP A 56 -1.78 -1.38 1.12
CA TRP A 56 -0.69 -0.43 1.02
C TRP A 56 -0.62 0.10 -0.39
N PHE A 57 -0.30 1.38 -0.52
CA PHE A 57 -0.26 2.08 -1.79
C PHE A 57 1.09 2.75 -2.00
N SER A 58 1.55 2.74 -3.24
CA SER A 58 2.76 3.41 -3.67
C SER A 58 2.39 4.60 -4.53
N PHE A 59 2.84 5.79 -4.14
CA PHE A 59 2.58 7.04 -4.85
C PHE A 59 3.90 7.62 -5.35
N PRO A 60 4.41 7.16 -6.51
CA PRO A 60 5.72 7.57 -7.01
C PRO A 60 5.71 9.05 -7.39
N ASN A 61 6.36 9.86 -6.56
CA ASN A 61 6.60 11.28 -6.83
C ASN A 61 7.88 11.43 -7.68
N SER A 62 8.20 12.67 -8.07
CA SER A 62 9.37 12.99 -8.88
C SER A 62 10.65 12.32 -8.37
N CYS A 63 11.46 11.82 -9.31
CA CYS A 63 12.76 11.22 -9.06
C CYS A 63 12.66 10.09 -8.01
N ALA A 64 11.74 9.13 -8.19
CA ALA A 64 11.47 8.06 -7.23
C ALA A 64 12.64 7.07 -7.04
N GLN A 65 13.67 7.16 -7.88
CA GLN A 65 14.89 6.36 -7.79
C GLN A 65 16.00 6.97 -6.92
N GLU A 66 15.83 8.20 -6.42
CA GLU A 66 16.80 8.88 -5.56
C GLU A 66 16.25 9.15 -4.16
N LEU A 67 17.14 9.16 -3.16
CA LEU A 67 16.79 9.60 -1.81
C LEU A 67 16.42 11.08 -1.81
N ARG A 68 15.55 11.49 -0.86
CA ARG A 68 15.05 12.87 -0.76
C ARG A 68 16.15 13.93 -0.84
N GLU A 69 17.28 13.67 -0.19
CA GLU A 69 18.43 14.57 -0.15
C GLU A 69 19.20 14.67 -1.47
N ASP A 70 19.12 13.64 -2.32
CA ASP A 70 19.83 13.54 -3.61
C ASP A 70 18.98 14.02 -4.79
N LYS A 71 17.68 14.31 -4.57
CA LYS A 71 16.77 14.80 -5.61
C LYS A 71 17.16 16.21 -6.07
N THR A 72 17.73 16.30 -7.26
CA THR A 72 18.02 17.58 -7.94
C THR A 72 16.84 18.05 -8.79
N ASP A 73 16.84 19.33 -9.16
CA ASP A 73 15.83 19.87 -10.07
C ASP A 73 15.93 19.25 -11.47
N GLU A 74 17.15 18.90 -11.91
CA GLU A 74 17.37 18.16 -13.14
C GLU A 74 16.72 16.77 -13.09
N CYS A 75 16.88 16.04 -11.97
CA CYS A 75 16.25 14.73 -11.81
C CYS A 75 14.72 14.85 -11.78
N ARG A 76 14.17 15.84 -11.06
CA ARG A 76 12.71 16.07 -11.02
C ARG A 76 12.15 16.47 -12.39
N ALA A 77 12.90 17.24 -13.18
CA ALA A 77 12.50 17.60 -14.54
C ALA A 77 12.55 16.41 -15.49
N GLN A 78 13.55 15.54 -15.34
CA GLN A 78 13.68 14.32 -16.13
C GLN A 78 12.64 13.25 -15.73
N TYR A 79 12.34 13.16 -14.44
CA TYR A 79 11.46 12.16 -13.84
C TYR A 79 10.41 12.86 -12.97
N PRO A 80 9.34 13.42 -13.55
CA PRO A 80 8.37 14.25 -12.83
C PRO A 80 7.47 13.47 -11.84
N GLY A 81 7.39 12.15 -11.97
CA GLY A 81 6.52 11.31 -11.13
C GLY A 81 5.05 11.43 -11.53
N GLY A 82 4.17 10.80 -10.73
CA GLY A 82 2.74 10.68 -11.06
C GLY A 82 1.85 11.75 -10.46
N LEU A 83 2.37 12.63 -9.61
CA LEU A 83 1.56 13.62 -8.89
C LEU A 83 1.11 14.75 -9.82
N CYS A 84 -0.20 14.89 -9.99
CA CYS A 84 -0.81 16.00 -10.70
C CYS A 84 -0.61 17.34 -9.97
N PRO A 85 -0.57 18.47 -10.69
CA PRO A 85 -0.70 19.79 -10.08
C PRO A 85 -1.95 19.86 -9.19
N MET A 86 -1.84 20.56 -8.06
CA MET A 86 -2.95 20.67 -7.12
C MET A 86 -4.22 21.22 -7.79
N GLY A 87 -5.31 20.47 -7.67
CA GLY A 87 -6.60 20.81 -8.29
C GLY A 87 -6.82 20.26 -9.70
N THR A 88 -5.82 19.60 -10.29
CA THR A 88 -5.94 18.93 -11.58
C THR A 88 -6.32 17.46 -11.39
N GLN A 89 -7.26 16.96 -12.20
CA GLN A 89 -7.60 15.53 -12.21
C GLN A 89 -6.54 14.73 -13.00
N PRO A 90 -6.21 13.50 -12.57
CA PRO A 90 -5.33 12.63 -13.33
C PRO A 90 -5.95 12.28 -14.68
N ASP A 91 -5.13 12.28 -15.73
CA ASP A 91 -5.49 11.88 -17.08
C ASP A 91 -4.84 10.55 -17.49
N GLY A 92 -3.89 10.06 -16.67
CA GLY A 92 -3.14 8.83 -16.95
C GLY A 92 -1.99 9.00 -17.94
N ASP A 93 -1.72 10.22 -18.41
CA ASP A 93 -0.68 10.54 -19.39
C ASP A 93 0.27 11.61 -18.83
N SER A 94 -0.26 12.80 -18.53
CA SER A 94 0.54 13.88 -17.93
C SER A 94 0.81 13.66 -16.44
N CYS A 95 -0.13 12.99 -15.75
CA CYS A 95 -0.01 12.58 -14.36
C CYS A 95 -1.05 11.49 -14.01
N THR A 96 -0.79 10.73 -12.96
CA THR A 96 -1.54 9.49 -12.66
C THR A 96 -2.29 9.53 -11.33
N PHE A 97 -1.95 10.44 -10.43
CA PHE A 97 -2.69 10.60 -9.17
C PHE A 97 -2.75 12.05 -8.70
N SER A 98 -3.81 12.37 -7.98
CA SER A 98 -3.94 13.62 -7.23
C SER A 98 -4.48 13.33 -5.84
N TYR A 99 -4.34 14.29 -4.94
CA TYR A 99 -4.87 14.17 -3.60
C TYR A 99 -5.53 15.48 -3.16
N LYS A 100 -6.44 15.35 -2.19
CA LYS A 100 -7.05 16.46 -1.47
C LYS A 100 -6.88 16.21 0.01
N ILE A 101 -6.34 17.20 0.73
CA ILE A 101 -6.30 17.17 2.18
C ILE A 101 -7.70 17.47 2.69
N LEU A 102 -8.28 16.54 3.46
CA LEU A 102 -9.61 16.72 4.04
C LEU A 102 -9.54 17.33 5.45
N GLY A 103 -8.44 17.13 6.17
CA GLY A 103 -8.30 17.57 7.55
C GLY A 103 -7.13 16.89 8.25
N TYR A 104 -7.13 16.91 9.57
CA TYR A 104 -6.14 16.24 10.41
C TYR A 104 -6.82 15.65 11.65
N LEU A 105 -6.13 14.73 12.31
CA LEU A 105 -6.51 14.20 13.61
C LEU A 105 -5.27 14.21 14.50
N ASN A 106 -5.38 14.73 15.72
CA ASN A 106 -4.29 14.64 16.68
C ASN A 106 -4.19 13.20 17.18
N ILE A 107 -3.00 12.61 17.05
CA ILE A 107 -2.78 11.22 17.45
C ILE A 107 -2.90 11.05 18.97
N ASP A 108 -2.50 12.04 19.77
CA ASP A 108 -2.57 11.99 21.24
C ASP A 108 -4.03 11.89 21.72
N ASP A 109 -4.96 12.57 21.02
CA ASP A 109 -6.40 12.46 21.27
C ASP A 109 -6.93 11.08 20.85
N LEU A 110 -6.51 10.59 19.66
CA LEU A 110 -6.95 9.30 19.14
C LEU A 110 -6.56 8.14 20.08
N VAL A 111 -5.30 8.12 20.51
CA VAL A 111 -4.77 7.04 21.36
C VAL A 111 -5.15 7.22 22.83
N GLY A 112 -5.65 8.39 23.23
CA GLY A 112 -6.22 8.66 24.55
C GLY A 112 -5.23 9.28 25.56
N ILE A 113 -4.05 9.74 25.12
CA ILE A 113 -3.08 10.41 25.98
C ILE A 113 -3.68 11.67 26.62
N THR A 114 -4.48 12.43 25.86
CA THR A 114 -5.12 13.63 26.39
C THR A 114 -6.26 13.32 27.37
N GLU A 115 -6.97 12.20 27.17
CA GLU A 115 -7.98 11.69 28.11
C GLU A 115 -7.36 11.26 29.46
N MET A 116 -6.08 10.87 29.46
CA MET A 116 -5.31 10.57 30.68
C MET A 116 -4.86 11.83 31.44
N GLY A 117 -5.13 13.03 30.90
CA GLY A 117 -4.84 14.31 31.55
C GLY A 117 -3.51 14.96 31.13
N TYR A 118 -2.79 14.38 30.17
CA TYR A 118 -1.58 14.96 29.62
C TYR A 118 -1.90 15.89 28.45
N LYS A 119 -1.10 16.93 28.25
CA LYS A 119 -1.26 17.85 27.12
C LYS A 119 -0.89 17.20 25.79
N ASN A 120 0.12 16.33 25.79
CA ASN A 120 0.66 15.68 24.61
C ASN A 120 1.50 14.44 24.98
N TYR A 121 1.96 13.71 23.98
CA TYR A 121 2.86 12.56 24.13
C TYR A 121 4.15 12.90 24.90
N GLU A 122 4.73 14.08 24.68
CA GLU A 122 5.96 14.51 25.35
C GLU A 122 5.80 14.56 26.86
N GLU A 123 4.75 15.23 27.37
CA GLU A 123 4.47 15.30 28.81
C GLU A 123 4.18 13.92 29.41
N PHE A 124 3.43 13.08 28.69
CA PHE A 124 3.16 11.70 29.10
C PHE A 124 4.47 10.91 29.28
N CYS A 125 5.42 11.04 28.36
CA CYS A 125 6.71 10.36 28.45
C CYS A 125 7.63 10.96 29.52
N GLU A 126 7.61 12.28 29.72
CA GLU A 126 8.39 12.95 30.78
C GLU A 126 7.95 12.54 32.18
N ASP A 127 6.66 12.23 32.37
CA ASP A 127 6.12 11.66 33.63
C ASP A 127 6.36 10.14 33.76
N GLY A 128 7.10 9.54 32.83
CA GLY A 128 7.46 8.12 32.82
C GLY A 128 6.46 7.19 32.16
N GLY A 129 5.48 7.74 31.43
CA GLY A 129 4.52 6.99 30.64
C GLY A 129 5.17 6.27 29.44
N VAL A 130 4.65 5.06 29.15
CA VAL A 130 5.09 4.22 28.03
C VAL A 130 3.91 3.95 27.12
N GLU A 131 3.90 4.53 25.92
CA GLU A 131 2.79 4.35 24.99
C GLU A 131 2.79 2.94 24.40
N PHE A 132 3.96 2.50 23.91
CA PHE A 132 4.12 1.18 23.33
C PHE A 132 5.57 0.71 23.45
N LYS A 133 5.77 -0.36 24.20
CA LYS A 133 7.04 -1.07 24.35
C LYS A 133 6.81 -2.53 24.02
N ALA A 134 7.43 -2.98 22.94
CA ALA A 134 7.29 -4.34 22.47
C ALA A 134 8.58 -4.84 21.81
N THR A 135 8.76 -6.16 21.83
CA THR A 135 9.82 -6.84 21.09
C THR A 135 9.23 -7.43 19.80
N ASN A 136 9.82 -7.09 18.64
CA ASN A 136 9.46 -7.69 17.35
C ASN A 136 9.90 -9.17 17.32
N THR A 137 8.98 -10.06 16.93
CA THR A 137 9.21 -11.52 16.90
C THR A 137 9.45 -12.07 15.48
N GLY A 138 9.49 -11.20 14.46
CA GLY A 138 9.47 -11.56 13.04
C GLY A 138 8.07 -11.88 12.52
N SER A 139 7.15 -12.30 13.40
CA SER A 139 5.74 -12.59 13.11
C SER A 139 4.81 -11.74 13.98
N GLY A 140 5.20 -10.50 14.26
CA GLY A 140 4.44 -9.56 15.07
C GLY A 140 5.20 -9.02 16.27
N PHE A 141 4.46 -8.68 17.32
CA PHE A 141 5.00 -8.03 18.51
C PHE A 141 4.65 -8.79 19.78
N LYS A 142 5.63 -8.95 20.66
CA LYS A 142 5.42 -9.28 22.07
C LYS A 142 5.38 -7.99 22.86
N VAL A 143 4.18 -7.56 23.26
CA VAL A 143 3.98 -6.35 24.06
C VAL A 143 4.48 -6.57 25.49
N GLU A 144 5.30 -5.64 25.98
CA GLU A 144 5.82 -5.62 27.34
C GLU A 144 5.05 -4.62 28.20
N GLU A 145 4.76 -3.46 27.63
CA GLU A 145 4.04 -2.36 28.27
C GLU A 145 3.41 -1.50 27.17
N SER A 146 2.17 -1.06 27.36
CA SER A 146 1.50 -0.17 26.44
C SER A 146 0.30 0.50 27.10
N ILE A 147 -0.18 1.58 26.50
CA ILE A 147 -1.53 2.08 26.77
C ILE A 147 -2.60 1.13 26.20
N ASP A 148 -3.82 1.25 26.69
CA ASP A 148 -4.98 0.41 26.29
C ASP A 148 -5.17 0.39 24.77
N PHE A 149 -4.93 1.53 24.11
CA PHE A 149 -5.06 1.63 22.66
C PHE A 149 -4.18 0.60 21.94
N TRP A 150 -2.99 0.25 22.44
CA TRP A 150 -2.05 -0.65 21.76
C TRP A 150 -1.91 -2.04 22.38
N GLU A 151 -2.72 -2.40 23.38
CA GLU A 151 -2.59 -3.65 24.16
C GLU A 151 -2.55 -4.93 23.29
N LYS A 152 -3.35 -4.95 22.21
CA LYS A 152 -3.50 -6.10 21.29
C LYS A 152 -3.20 -5.71 19.85
N PRO A 153 -1.93 -5.54 19.46
CA PRO A 153 -1.57 -5.05 18.12
C PRO A 153 -1.74 -6.13 17.03
N GLY A 154 -1.61 -7.41 17.42
CA GLY A 154 -1.80 -8.56 16.53
C GLY A 154 -3.24 -9.08 16.43
N ASP A 155 -4.21 -8.40 17.04
CA ASP A 155 -5.62 -8.82 17.05
C ASP A 155 -6.42 -8.00 16.04
N GLU A 156 -6.97 -8.70 15.03
CA GLU A 156 -7.73 -8.09 13.93
C GLU A 156 -8.99 -7.33 14.41
N GLU A 157 -9.67 -7.84 15.44
CA GLU A 157 -10.88 -7.18 15.98
C GLU A 157 -10.51 -5.89 16.71
N ALA A 158 -9.43 -5.89 17.47
CA ALA A 158 -8.87 -4.69 18.10
C ALA A 158 -8.43 -3.67 17.05
N ASN A 159 -7.77 -4.11 15.97
CA ASN A 159 -7.36 -3.25 14.87
C ASN A 159 -8.56 -2.65 14.12
N ALA A 160 -9.61 -3.44 13.85
CA ALA A 160 -10.85 -2.94 13.28
C ALA A 160 -11.52 -1.89 14.19
N LYS A 161 -11.51 -2.09 15.51
CA LYS A 161 -12.01 -1.10 16.49
C LYS A 161 -11.18 0.19 16.48
N ARG A 162 -9.84 0.11 16.34
CA ARG A 162 -8.96 1.29 16.21
C ARG A 162 -9.30 2.10 14.97
N THR A 163 -9.42 1.44 13.81
CA THR A 163 -9.80 2.11 12.56
C THR A 163 -11.18 2.75 12.68
N LYS A 164 -12.15 2.05 13.28
CA LYS A 164 -13.48 2.59 13.54
C LYS A 164 -13.43 3.83 14.44
N LYS A 165 -12.71 3.78 15.56
CA LYS A 165 -12.53 4.93 16.46
C LYS A 165 -11.94 6.13 15.71
N MET A 166 -10.91 5.92 14.89
CA MET A 166 -10.28 6.97 14.09
C MET A 166 -11.28 7.63 13.12
N VAL A 167 -12.05 6.83 12.38
CA VAL A 167 -13.05 7.34 11.42
C VAL A 167 -14.17 8.10 12.13
N GLU A 168 -14.69 7.57 13.25
CA GLU A 168 -15.74 8.22 14.04
C GLU A 168 -15.26 9.55 14.61
N MET A 169 -14.09 9.56 15.26
CA MET A 169 -13.49 10.76 15.86
C MET A 169 -13.20 11.83 14.81
N TYR A 170 -12.63 11.45 13.66
CA TYR A 170 -12.39 12.40 12.56
C TYR A 170 -13.69 13.03 12.06
N ASN A 171 -14.73 12.23 11.83
CA ASN A 171 -16.00 12.73 11.29
C ASN A 171 -16.75 13.60 12.29
N GLU A 172 -16.69 13.28 13.58
CA GLU A 172 -17.21 14.13 14.65
C GLU A 172 -16.48 15.48 14.66
N LEU A 173 -15.14 15.47 14.64
CA LEU A 173 -14.31 16.67 14.62
C LEU A 173 -14.58 17.53 13.39
N ALA A 174 -14.69 16.92 12.20
CA ALA A 174 -14.98 17.63 10.96
C ALA A 174 -16.39 18.22 10.93
N SER A 175 -17.34 17.63 11.66
CA SER A 175 -18.76 18.04 11.65
C SER A 175 -19.14 18.97 12.80
N ASN A 176 -18.24 19.23 13.76
CA ASN A 176 -18.55 19.95 14.99
C ASN A 176 -18.76 21.48 14.81
N GLY A 177 -18.56 22.01 13.60
CA GLY A 177 -18.75 23.43 13.28
C GLY A 177 -17.64 24.38 13.76
N THR A 178 -16.61 23.86 14.43
CA THR A 178 -15.43 24.63 14.90
C THR A 178 -14.18 24.38 14.05
N SER A 179 -14.14 23.25 13.34
CA SER A 179 -13.04 22.84 12.46
C SER A 179 -13.18 23.45 11.06
N ALA A 180 -12.93 24.76 10.92
CA ALA A 180 -13.23 25.53 9.69
C ALA A 180 -12.60 25.01 8.38
N ASN A 181 -11.50 24.24 8.47
CA ASN A 181 -10.77 23.72 7.32
C ASN A 181 -10.89 22.19 7.15
N MET A 182 -11.77 21.54 7.91
CA MET A 182 -11.98 20.10 7.83
C MET A 182 -13.26 19.78 7.04
N SER A 183 -13.18 18.75 6.21
CA SER A 183 -14.32 18.14 5.54
C SER A 183 -14.53 16.73 6.07
N PRO A 184 -15.78 16.32 6.35
CA PRO A 184 -16.08 14.94 6.70
C PRO A 184 -15.58 13.96 5.63
N LEU A 185 -15.23 12.74 6.04
CA LEU A 185 -14.96 11.66 5.09
C LEU A 185 -16.25 11.36 4.31
N PRO A 186 -16.18 11.22 2.98
CA PRO A 186 -17.33 10.77 2.20
C PRO A 186 -17.83 9.41 2.69
N SER A 187 -19.14 9.13 2.59
CA SER A 187 -19.63 7.78 2.90
C SER A 187 -19.11 6.77 1.85
N ILE A 188 -19.05 5.49 2.22
CA ILE A 188 -18.67 4.42 1.28
C ILE A 188 -19.62 4.40 0.08
N GLU A 189 -20.92 4.64 0.29
CA GLU A 189 -21.92 4.74 -0.78
C GLU A 189 -21.60 5.90 -1.74
N THR A 190 -21.36 7.10 -1.22
CA THR A 190 -20.99 8.27 -2.04
C THR A 190 -19.68 8.05 -2.80
N LEU A 191 -18.69 7.38 -2.18
CA LEU A 191 -17.46 7.02 -2.88
C LEU A 191 -17.73 6.02 -4.01
N THR A 192 -18.52 4.98 -3.74
CA THR A 192 -18.85 3.96 -4.74
C THR A 192 -19.60 4.56 -5.93
N GLU A 193 -20.56 5.45 -5.68
CA GLU A 193 -21.31 6.17 -6.73
C GLU A 193 -20.43 7.11 -7.56
N ALA A 194 -19.43 7.74 -6.95
CA ALA A 194 -18.53 8.66 -7.64
C ALA A 194 -17.47 7.95 -8.50
N ASN A 195 -17.25 6.66 -8.30
CA ASN A 195 -16.27 5.88 -9.05
C ASN A 195 -16.93 5.18 -10.26
N PRO A 196 -16.20 5.02 -11.39
CA PRO A 196 -16.69 4.21 -12.50
C PRO A 196 -16.97 2.77 -12.07
N LYS A 197 -17.83 2.08 -12.82
CA LYS A 197 -18.17 0.69 -12.50
C LYS A 197 -16.93 -0.20 -12.52
N CYS A 198 -16.95 -1.29 -11.75
CA CYS A 198 -15.76 -2.12 -11.59
C CYS A 198 -15.34 -2.82 -12.89
N GLU A 199 -16.30 -3.24 -13.70
CA GLU A 199 -16.09 -3.82 -15.02
C GLU A 199 -15.54 -2.84 -16.05
N GLU A 200 -15.70 -1.53 -15.84
CA GLU A 200 -15.15 -0.49 -16.72
C GLU A 200 -13.66 -0.26 -16.45
N ASN A 201 -13.20 -0.54 -15.22
CA ASN A 201 -11.85 -0.25 -14.76
C ASN A 201 -10.97 -1.50 -14.56
N SER A 202 -11.53 -2.70 -14.61
CA SER A 202 -10.79 -3.94 -14.35
C SER A 202 -11.18 -5.07 -15.31
N PRO A 203 -10.23 -5.61 -16.09
CA PRO A 203 -10.50 -6.76 -16.97
C PRO A 203 -10.92 -8.00 -16.19
N LYS A 204 -10.42 -8.16 -14.96
CA LYS A 204 -10.83 -9.26 -14.07
C LYS A 204 -12.29 -9.13 -13.64
N CYS A 205 -12.74 -7.90 -13.37
CA CYS A 205 -14.15 -7.65 -13.03
C CYS A 205 -15.08 -7.77 -14.23
N ALA A 206 -14.61 -7.35 -15.41
CA ALA A 206 -15.35 -7.53 -16.66
C ALA A 206 -15.61 -9.01 -17.01
N SER A 207 -14.73 -9.91 -16.55
CA SER A 207 -14.81 -11.36 -16.79
C SER A 207 -15.32 -12.16 -15.57
N ALA A 208 -15.58 -11.51 -14.43
CA ALA A 208 -15.98 -12.19 -13.21
C ALA A 208 -17.41 -12.71 -13.30
N ALA A 209 -17.61 -14.02 -13.07
CA ALA A 209 -18.92 -14.67 -13.15
C ALA A 209 -19.96 -14.09 -12.17
N ASN A 210 -19.51 -13.68 -10.98
CA ASN A 210 -20.36 -13.05 -9.97
C ASN A 210 -20.21 -11.53 -9.93
N GLY A 211 -19.50 -10.92 -10.89
CA GLY A 211 -19.23 -9.50 -10.88
C GLY A 211 -18.24 -9.04 -9.81
N CYS A 212 -18.18 -7.73 -9.60
CA CYS A 212 -17.33 -7.08 -8.61
C CYS A 212 -18.08 -5.99 -7.85
N ALA A 213 -17.58 -5.65 -6.66
CA ALA A 213 -18.08 -4.54 -5.86
C ALA A 213 -16.96 -3.82 -5.10
N ARG A 214 -17.30 -2.63 -4.58
CA ARG A 214 -16.49 -1.84 -3.65
C ARG A 214 -17.19 -1.79 -2.31
N SER A 215 -16.45 -1.96 -1.22
CA SER A 215 -17.03 -2.00 0.13
C SER A 215 -16.24 -1.24 1.20
N LEU A 216 -15.06 -0.72 0.88
CA LEU A 216 -14.16 -0.04 1.83
C LEU A 216 -13.73 1.34 1.30
N TYR A 217 -13.17 2.18 2.17
CA TYR A 217 -12.65 3.51 1.80
C TYR A 217 -11.58 3.50 0.72
N SER A 218 -10.85 2.39 0.53
CA SER A 218 -9.87 2.22 -0.55
C SER A 218 -10.50 2.17 -1.94
N GLN A 219 -11.81 1.87 -2.04
CA GLN A 219 -12.57 1.84 -3.29
C GLN A 219 -11.97 0.89 -4.35
N ILE A 220 -11.25 -0.14 -3.91
CA ILE A 220 -10.74 -1.20 -4.76
C ILE A 220 -11.88 -2.14 -5.15
N CYS A 221 -11.94 -2.48 -6.44
CA CYS A 221 -12.89 -3.47 -6.95
C CYS A 221 -12.48 -4.88 -6.53
N MET A 222 -13.38 -5.56 -5.84
CA MET A 222 -13.19 -6.92 -5.37
C MET A 222 -14.18 -7.85 -6.07
N VAL A 223 -13.69 -9.00 -6.53
CA VAL A 223 -14.53 -10.05 -7.13
C VAL A 223 -15.47 -10.60 -6.07
N CYS A 224 -16.73 -10.71 -6.44
CA CYS A 224 -17.77 -11.14 -5.54
C CYS A 224 -17.84 -12.66 -5.42
N SER A 225 -18.20 -13.12 -4.23
CA SER A 225 -18.60 -14.50 -3.99
C SER A 225 -20.01 -14.76 -4.54
N SER A 226 -20.41 -16.02 -4.65
CA SER A 226 -21.75 -16.38 -5.14
C SER A 226 -22.90 -15.94 -4.23
N SER A 227 -22.61 -15.55 -2.99
CA SER A 227 -23.59 -15.04 -2.03
C SER A 227 -23.76 -13.53 -2.08
N ASP A 228 -22.90 -12.82 -2.80
CA ASP A 228 -22.93 -11.37 -2.87
C ASP A 228 -23.85 -10.91 -4.02
N ASN A 229 -24.48 -9.74 -3.84
CA ASN A 229 -25.34 -9.15 -4.85
C ASN A 229 -24.56 -8.11 -5.66
N CYS A 230 -23.72 -8.58 -6.58
CA CYS A 230 -22.86 -7.71 -7.38
C CYS A 230 -23.30 -7.66 -8.84
N GLU A 231 -23.02 -6.53 -9.48
CA GLU A 231 -23.31 -6.35 -10.90
C GLU A 231 -22.30 -7.15 -11.74
N VAL A 232 -22.82 -8.04 -12.57
CA VAL A 232 -22.03 -8.78 -13.56
C VAL A 232 -21.89 -7.92 -14.81
N SER A 233 -20.69 -7.89 -15.37
CA SER A 233 -20.44 -7.15 -16.60
C SER A 233 -21.38 -7.59 -17.73
N SER A 234 -21.85 -6.62 -18.49
CA SER A 234 -22.62 -6.85 -19.71
C SER A 234 -21.79 -6.68 -20.99
N SER A 235 -20.52 -6.27 -20.87
CA SER A 235 -19.63 -5.92 -21.98
C SER A 235 -18.21 -6.43 -21.78
N ALA A 236 -17.50 -6.66 -22.88
CA ALA A 236 -16.08 -7.02 -22.83
C ALA A 236 -15.23 -5.79 -22.43
N PHE A 237 -14.14 -6.04 -21.70
CA PHE A 237 -13.15 -5.01 -21.38
C PHE A 237 -12.43 -4.57 -22.67
N PRO A 238 -12.16 -3.27 -22.87
CA PRO A 238 -11.46 -2.81 -24.06
C PRO A 238 -10.02 -3.31 -24.10
N ASP A 239 -9.51 -3.58 -25.30
CA ASP A 239 -8.09 -3.85 -25.51
C ASP A 239 -7.27 -2.56 -25.29
N LEU A 240 -6.27 -2.64 -24.43
CA LEU A 240 -5.37 -1.52 -24.12
C LEU A 240 -4.09 -1.62 -24.96
N THR A 241 -3.62 -0.50 -25.48
CA THR A 241 -2.35 -0.39 -26.18
C THR A 241 -1.29 0.17 -25.24
N LEU A 242 -0.08 -0.42 -25.26
CA LEU A 242 1.05 0.11 -24.50
C LEU A 242 1.48 1.50 -25.02
N PRO A 243 2.03 2.36 -24.15
CA PRO A 243 2.66 3.61 -24.56
C PRO A 243 3.76 3.40 -25.61
N SER A 244 3.96 4.38 -26.50
CA SER A 244 4.93 4.26 -27.61
C SER A 244 6.39 4.11 -27.15
N ASN A 245 6.72 4.58 -25.93
CA ASN A 245 8.04 4.45 -25.32
C ASN A 245 8.24 3.12 -24.58
N SER A 246 7.20 2.31 -24.42
CA SER A 246 7.21 1.03 -23.69
C SER A 246 7.86 -0.12 -24.47
N SER A 247 8.73 0.18 -25.43
CA SER A 247 9.44 -0.84 -26.21
C SER A 247 10.58 -1.39 -25.36
N SER A 248 10.36 -2.54 -24.70
CA SER A 248 11.49 -3.30 -24.16
C SER A 248 12.41 -3.68 -25.32
N SER A 249 13.70 -3.43 -25.18
CA SER A 249 14.71 -3.89 -26.13
C SER A 249 14.91 -5.40 -25.97
N SER A 250 13.86 -6.17 -26.23
CA SER A 250 13.97 -7.60 -26.46
C SER A 250 14.66 -7.77 -27.81
N SER A 251 15.92 -8.18 -27.73
CA SER A 251 16.70 -8.57 -28.89
C SER A 251 15.94 -9.66 -29.64
N GLU A 252 15.74 -9.43 -30.94
CA GLU A 252 15.11 -10.37 -31.86
C GLU A 252 15.74 -11.77 -31.75
N ASP A 253 14.90 -12.80 -31.57
CA ASP A 253 15.10 -14.08 -32.22
C ASP A 253 13.74 -14.78 -32.34
N GLY A 254 13.32 -14.97 -33.59
CA GLY A 254 11.94 -15.31 -33.93
C GLY A 254 11.59 -16.79 -33.79
N SER A 255 10.29 -17.06 -33.80
CA SER A 255 9.66 -17.99 -34.74
C SER A 255 8.14 -18.00 -34.53
N SER A 256 7.44 -17.92 -35.65
CA SER A 256 6.06 -18.34 -35.85
C SER A 256 5.76 -19.69 -35.21
N ASP A 257 4.60 -19.84 -34.57
CA ASP A 257 3.59 -20.78 -35.08
C ASP A 257 2.26 -20.66 -34.36
N SER A 258 1.22 -20.63 -35.20
CA SER A 258 -0.18 -20.83 -34.89
C SER A 258 -0.45 -22.23 -34.36
N SER A 259 -1.36 -22.39 -33.40
CA SER A 259 -2.26 -23.57 -33.33
C SER A 259 -3.46 -23.31 -32.43
N THR A 260 -4.61 -23.70 -32.98
CA THR A 260 -5.96 -23.80 -32.40
C THR A 260 -6.13 -25.03 -31.51
N ASP A 261 -7.30 -25.07 -30.86
CA ASP A 261 -7.97 -26.19 -30.15
C ASP A 261 -7.76 -26.23 -28.63
N ALA A 262 -8.71 -26.61 -27.77
CA ALA A 262 -10.16 -26.80 -27.77
C ALA A 262 -10.49 -27.41 -26.38
N GLY A 263 -11.70 -27.21 -25.86
CA GLY A 263 -12.32 -28.08 -24.84
C GLY A 263 -12.09 -27.65 -23.39
N ASP A 264 -13.12 -27.22 -22.66
CA ASP A 264 -14.25 -28.01 -22.13
C ASP A 264 -13.88 -28.81 -20.87
N SER A 265 -14.91 -29.07 -20.07
CA SER A 265 -15.03 -28.69 -18.67
C SER A 265 -15.44 -29.89 -17.80
N SER A 266 -15.58 -29.65 -16.49
CA SER A 266 -16.08 -30.53 -15.39
C SER A 266 -14.95 -31.15 -14.55
N THR A 267 -14.93 -31.15 -13.21
CA THR A 267 -16.01 -31.06 -12.20
C THR A 267 -15.45 -30.82 -10.78
N ASP A 268 -16.15 -29.99 -10.00
CA ASP A 268 -16.46 -30.00 -8.54
C ASP A 268 -15.41 -30.29 -7.44
N SER A 269 -15.25 -29.36 -6.48
CA SER A 269 -15.81 -29.44 -5.09
C SER A 269 -15.17 -28.44 -4.10
N THR A 270 -15.98 -27.48 -3.64
CA THR A 270 -16.03 -26.78 -2.32
C THR A 270 -14.80 -26.70 -1.38
N THR A 271 -14.39 -25.47 -1.01
CA THR A 271 -14.49 -24.87 0.34
C THR A 271 -14.04 -23.40 0.29
N GLY A 272 -14.74 -22.51 1.01
CA GLY A 272 -14.68 -21.06 0.83
C GLY A 272 -13.44 -20.38 1.40
N SER A 273 -12.98 -19.36 0.67
CA SER A 273 -12.19 -18.22 1.15
C SER A 273 -12.32 -17.10 0.11
N ALA A 274 -12.50 -15.86 0.57
CA ALA A 274 -12.61 -14.69 -0.29
C ALA A 274 -11.22 -14.35 -0.85
N ASN A 275 -10.98 -14.69 -2.11
CA ASN A 275 -9.72 -14.39 -2.79
C ASN A 275 -9.71 -12.94 -3.29
N ALA A 276 -9.06 -12.08 -2.51
CA ALA A 276 -8.55 -10.80 -2.99
C ALA A 276 -7.29 -11.01 -3.86
N LEU A 277 -6.92 -9.96 -4.59
CA LEU A 277 -5.99 -9.99 -5.72
C LEU A 277 -4.53 -10.17 -5.27
N SER A 278 -3.84 -11.10 -5.97
CA SER A 278 -2.40 -11.47 -5.99
C SER A 278 -1.98 -12.67 -5.11
N ASP A 279 -2.03 -13.87 -5.68
CA ASP A 279 -1.29 -15.05 -5.23
C ASP A 279 -0.67 -15.73 -6.48
N ASP A 280 0.59 -15.41 -6.76
CA ASP A 280 1.52 -16.36 -7.38
C ASP A 280 2.81 -16.34 -6.55
N SER A 281 2.79 -17.05 -5.42
CA SER A 281 4.00 -17.40 -4.67
C SER A 281 4.48 -18.77 -5.12
N GLY A 282 5.19 -18.80 -6.24
CA GLY A 282 5.98 -19.95 -6.68
C GLY A 282 7.17 -20.21 -5.76
N SER A 283 6.96 -20.95 -4.67
CA SER A 283 8.02 -21.44 -3.79
C SER A 283 8.89 -22.51 -4.48
N LYS A 284 9.98 -22.09 -5.12
CA LYS A 284 11.06 -23.01 -5.51
C LYS A 284 11.98 -23.27 -4.33
N THR A 285 11.71 -24.39 -3.66
CA THR A 285 12.64 -25.08 -2.76
C THR A 285 13.95 -25.37 -3.49
N SER A 286 15.06 -24.83 -2.99
CA SER A 286 16.40 -25.34 -3.27
C SER A 286 17.13 -25.60 -1.97
N SER A 287 17.06 -26.85 -1.54
CA SER A 287 17.97 -27.44 -0.57
C SER A 287 19.40 -27.43 -1.13
N ARG A 288 20.39 -26.92 -0.37
CA ARG A 288 21.69 -27.60 -0.14
C ARG A 288 22.60 -26.84 0.83
N SER A 289 22.80 -27.51 1.97
CA SER A 289 24.08 -27.86 2.61
C SER A 289 25.10 -26.77 2.98
N SER A 290 25.14 -26.56 4.29
CA SER A 290 26.28 -26.35 5.18
C SER A 290 27.69 -26.46 4.58
N SER A 291 28.47 -25.39 4.75
CA SER A 291 29.94 -25.45 4.87
C SER A 291 30.37 -24.48 5.95
N SER A 292 30.81 -25.03 7.07
CA SER A 292 31.38 -24.32 8.21
C SER A 292 32.80 -23.84 7.89
N ALA A 293 33.07 -22.57 8.16
CA ALA A 293 34.43 -22.07 8.38
C ALA A 293 34.39 -21.12 9.58
N ALA A 294 34.83 -21.67 10.71
CA ALA A 294 35.09 -20.90 11.92
C ALA A 294 36.33 -20.02 11.72
N SER A 295 36.23 -18.75 12.09
CA SER A 295 37.38 -17.97 12.53
C SER A 295 36.95 -16.99 13.60
N THR A 296 37.32 -17.36 14.81
CA THR A 296 37.36 -16.60 16.04
C THR A 296 37.98 -15.21 15.81
N THR A 297 37.46 -14.15 16.44
CA THR A 297 38.18 -13.37 17.47
C THR A 297 37.50 -12.01 17.75
N LYS A 298 37.25 -11.80 19.06
CA LYS A 298 37.10 -10.54 19.83
C LYS A 298 35.76 -9.78 19.83
N VAL A 299 35.04 -10.06 20.90
CA VAL A 299 34.13 -9.17 21.65
C VAL A 299 34.77 -7.80 21.89
N SER A 300 34.02 -6.74 21.56
CA SER A 300 34.13 -5.43 22.20
C SER A 300 32.73 -4.89 22.47
N VAL A 301 32.58 -4.37 23.67
CA VAL A 301 31.33 -3.97 24.33
C VAL A 301 30.99 -2.51 23.99
N PHE A 302 29.69 -2.19 24.06
CA PHE A 302 29.05 -0.86 24.08
C PHE A 302 28.88 -0.12 22.76
N ALA A 303 27.62 -0.05 22.31
CA ALA A 303 27.05 1.18 21.73
C ALA A 303 25.53 1.16 21.97
N ALA A 304 25.09 1.91 22.98
CA ALA A 304 23.70 2.30 23.12
C ALA A 304 23.37 3.25 21.96
N PHE A 305 22.36 2.92 21.15
CA PHE A 305 21.84 3.85 20.16
C PHE A 305 20.79 4.74 20.84
N ALA A 306 21.22 5.96 21.13
CA ALA A 306 20.36 7.09 21.42
C ALA A 306 19.56 7.42 20.15
N ALA A 307 18.24 7.55 20.30
CA ALA A 307 17.38 8.13 19.29
C ALA A 307 17.72 9.62 19.15
N LEU A 308 18.23 10.01 17.98
CA LEU A 308 18.44 11.40 17.61
C LEU A 308 17.11 11.97 17.10
N ILE A 309 16.47 12.78 17.95
CA ILE A 309 15.39 13.68 17.56
C ILE A 309 16.02 14.83 16.76
N ALA A 310 15.74 14.88 15.46
CA ALA A 310 15.98 16.07 14.66
C ALA A 310 14.66 16.85 14.56
N SER A 311 14.46 17.77 15.49
CA SER A 311 13.55 18.90 15.28
C SER A 311 14.10 19.73 14.13
N SER A 312 13.27 20.00 13.12
CA SER A 312 13.49 21.13 12.23
C SER A 312 12.13 21.72 11.91
N LEU A 313 11.88 22.88 12.51
CA LEU A 313 10.78 23.77 12.21
C LEU A 313 10.80 24.13 10.71
N LEU A 314 9.71 23.83 10.02
CA LEU A 314 8.90 24.71 9.16
C LEU A 314 7.91 23.88 8.34
#